data_AF-A0A3M0XC09-F1
#
_entry.id   AF-A0A3M0XC09-F1
#
_cell.length_a   1.000
_cell.length_b   1.000
_cell.length_c   1.000
_cell.angle_alpha   90.00
_cell.angle_beta   90.00
_cell.angle_gamma   90.00
#
_symmetry.space_group_name_H-M   'P 1'
#
loop_
_entity.id
_entity.type
_entity.pdbx_description
1 polymer ?
#
loop_
_entity_poly.entity_id
_entity_poly.type
_entity_poly.pdbx_seq_one_letter_code
_entity_poly.pdbx_strand_id
1 'polypeptide(L)'
;MQKYIELARPYLKRSWLKRESTECNTASIAIAKNGLHASGKMESRTHLLDVTSEQAALAIATARGDPCVSEVITIAQGDWSLSILAIKIMVDHARRVGTRIAYSAYSVSGEKLFSCTDVSDLFYTPGEDIIENISSWNPEKNEKEIEIAENSTLELRAAAIRGSRFHFSSGTATKYGAAVEAEGKLYSAGAYSSYDRRLNLHAEMVAALCAIADGNKNITKVGIISNKFKKEPVQMCGCCRQFFSEIEKKTGRKITIIGFAYETDSSFETTLDKYLPGAWHSGDPLAQK
;
A
#
# COMPACT_ATOMS: atom_id res chain seq x y z
N MET A 1 -1.25 15.75 20.84
CA MET A 1 -2.27 15.56 19.78
C MET A 1 -2.11 16.51 18.61
N GLN A 2 -2.19 17.84 18.80
CA GLN A 2 -2.10 18.83 17.71
C GLN A 2 -0.94 18.60 16.72
N LYS A 3 0.24 18.23 17.23
CA LYS A 3 1.42 17.87 16.42
C LYS A 3 1.10 16.80 15.36
N TYR A 4 0.39 15.74 15.73
CA TYR A 4 0.07 14.64 14.81
C TYR A 4 -0.98 15.04 13.77
N ILE A 5 -1.92 15.90 14.14
CA ILE A 5 -2.90 16.47 13.21
C ILE A 5 -2.17 17.26 12.11
N GLU A 6 -1.23 18.13 12.49
CA GLU A 6 -0.45 18.89 11.51
C GLU A 6 0.46 18.01 10.65
N LEU A 7 1.02 16.94 11.21
CA LEU A 7 1.80 15.96 10.45
C LEU A 7 0.94 15.19 9.43
N ALA A 8 -0.31 14.88 9.77
CA ALA A 8 -1.20 14.12 8.89
C ALA A 8 -1.85 15.00 7.80
N ARG A 9 -1.99 16.31 8.03
CA ARG A 9 -2.69 17.25 7.14
C ARG A 9 -2.22 17.22 5.68
N PRO A 10 -0.91 17.14 5.36
CA PRO A 10 -0.45 17.03 3.97
C PRO A 10 -0.99 15.77 3.27
N TYR A 11 -1.22 14.69 4.00
CA TYR A 11 -1.66 13.41 3.45
C TYR A 11 -3.14 13.41 3.04
N LEU A 12 -3.96 14.33 3.56
CA LEU A 12 -5.33 14.53 3.03
C LEU A 12 -5.30 14.96 1.56
N LYS A 13 -4.27 15.71 1.13
CA LYS A 13 -4.05 16.10 -0.27
C LYS A 13 -3.39 14.99 -1.08
N ARG A 14 -2.86 13.96 -0.41
CA ARG A 14 -2.28 12.76 -1.03
C ARG A 14 -3.27 11.61 -1.12
N SER A 15 -4.46 11.72 -0.50
CA SER A 15 -5.57 10.84 -0.83
C SER A 15 -5.84 10.87 -2.31
N TRP A 16 -5.95 9.70 -2.93
CA TRP A 16 -5.89 9.58 -4.38
C TRP A 16 -6.99 8.72 -4.97
N LEU A 17 -7.21 8.90 -6.27
CA LEU A 17 -8.31 8.33 -7.05
C LEU A 17 -9.70 8.58 -6.44
N LYS A 18 -9.83 9.66 -5.66
CA LYS A 18 -11.08 10.01 -5.00
C LYS A 18 -12.22 10.17 -6.01
N ARG A 19 -13.37 9.57 -5.69
CA ARG A 19 -14.63 9.80 -6.41
C ARG A 19 -15.17 11.20 -6.07
N GLU A 20 -15.97 11.73 -6.98
CA GLU A 20 -16.64 13.02 -6.75
C GLU A 20 -17.69 12.93 -5.63
N SER A 21 -18.32 11.76 -5.47
CA SER A 21 -19.30 11.46 -4.42
C SER A 21 -18.70 11.17 -3.05
N THR A 22 -17.38 11.26 -2.89
CA THR A 22 -16.71 10.92 -1.65
C THR A 22 -16.85 12.05 -0.62
N GLU A 23 -17.80 11.87 0.30
CA GLU A 23 -18.14 12.85 1.35
C GLU A 23 -17.05 12.98 2.42
N CYS A 24 -16.29 11.91 2.67
CA CYS A 24 -15.25 11.88 3.70
C CYS A 24 -13.86 11.65 3.10
N ASN A 25 -12.87 12.43 3.54
CA ASN A 25 -11.47 12.23 3.23
C ASN A 25 -10.68 11.99 4.51
N THR A 26 -9.79 11.00 4.49
CA THR A 26 -9.01 10.63 5.68
C THR A 26 -7.52 10.54 5.37
N ALA A 27 -6.72 10.81 6.39
CA ALA A 27 -5.30 10.53 6.41
C ALA A 27 -4.94 9.94 7.77
N SER A 28 -4.05 8.96 7.78
CA SER A 28 -3.68 8.25 9.00
C SER A 28 -2.17 8.25 9.18
N ILE A 29 -1.74 8.29 10.44
CA ILE A 29 -0.35 8.07 10.87
C ILE A 29 -0.34 6.80 11.70
N ALA A 30 0.45 5.81 11.28
CA ALA A 30 0.87 4.68 12.11
C ALA A 30 2.15 5.07 12.86
N ILE A 31 2.08 5.05 14.19
CA ILE A 31 3.20 5.28 15.09
C ILE A 31 3.79 3.91 15.41
N ALA A 32 4.96 3.64 14.84
CA ALA A 32 5.69 2.41 15.04
C ALA A 32 6.91 2.62 15.94
N LYS A 33 7.54 1.52 16.34
CA LYS A 33 8.72 1.53 17.21
C LYS A 33 9.84 2.44 16.69
N ASN A 34 10.04 2.51 15.38
CA ASN A 34 11.20 3.17 14.79
C ASN A 34 10.83 4.40 13.94
N GLY A 35 9.55 4.75 13.80
CA GLY A 35 9.16 5.87 12.97
C GLY A 35 7.66 6.13 12.88
N LEU A 36 7.33 7.13 12.07
CA LEU A 36 5.97 7.52 11.72
C LEU A 36 5.73 7.19 10.25
N HIS A 37 4.65 6.48 9.96
CA HIS A 37 4.28 6.09 8.61
C HIS A 37 2.90 6.63 8.30
N ALA A 38 2.77 7.43 7.26
CA ALA A 38 1.53 8.16 7.00
C ALA A 38 1.05 7.96 5.58
N SER A 39 -0.27 7.92 5.41
CA SER A 39 -0.91 7.85 4.10
C SER A 39 -2.26 8.55 4.10
N GLY A 40 -2.64 9.08 2.94
CA GLY A 40 -4.04 9.36 2.64
C GLY A 40 -4.77 8.07 2.27
N LYS A 41 -6.10 8.14 2.17
CA LYS A 41 -6.89 7.03 1.63
C LYS A 41 -6.73 6.92 0.12
N MET A 42 -6.82 5.72 -0.42
CA MET A 42 -6.84 5.49 -1.86
C MET A 42 -8.17 4.87 -2.25
N GLU A 43 -8.86 5.45 -3.21
CA GLU A 43 -10.10 4.88 -3.73
C GLU A 43 -9.84 4.18 -5.07
N SER A 44 -10.78 3.36 -5.50
CA SER A 44 -10.82 2.78 -6.81
C SER A 44 -12.13 3.15 -7.49
N ARG A 45 -12.06 3.43 -8.79
CA ARG A 45 -13.26 3.71 -9.59
C ARG A 45 -14.17 2.50 -9.68
N THR A 46 -13.62 1.30 -9.56
CA THR A 46 -14.36 0.04 -9.61
C THR A 46 -14.77 -0.49 -8.24
N HIS A 47 -14.45 0.24 -7.15
CA HIS A 47 -14.60 -0.21 -5.74
C HIS A 47 -13.83 -1.47 -5.35
N LEU A 48 -13.17 -2.13 -6.31
CA LEU A 48 -12.47 -3.38 -6.06
C LEU A 48 -11.27 -3.21 -5.15
N LEU A 49 -10.72 -1.99 -5.08
CA LEU A 49 -9.41 -1.70 -4.50
C LEU A 49 -9.41 -0.45 -3.62
N ASP A 50 -10.53 -0.15 -2.96
CA ASP A 50 -10.57 0.92 -1.94
C ASP A 50 -9.64 0.54 -0.77
N VAL A 51 -8.66 1.40 -0.48
CA VAL A 51 -7.69 1.25 0.61
C VAL A 51 -7.90 2.38 1.61
N THR A 52 -8.30 2.03 2.83
CA THR A 52 -8.42 3.01 3.92
C THR A 52 -7.07 3.64 4.24
N SER A 53 -7.06 4.87 4.78
CA SER A 53 -5.81 5.52 5.17
C SER A 53 -5.06 4.75 6.26
N GLU A 54 -5.80 4.09 7.16
CA GLU A 54 -5.26 3.20 8.20
C GLU A 54 -4.53 2.01 7.58
N GLN A 55 -5.20 1.30 6.67
CA GLN A 55 -4.61 0.15 5.96
C GLN A 55 -3.35 0.55 5.18
N ALA A 56 -3.39 1.69 4.50
CA ALA A 56 -2.24 2.19 3.74
C ALA A 56 -1.06 2.55 4.67
N ALA A 57 -1.32 3.22 5.80
CA ALA A 57 -0.28 3.56 6.78
C ALA A 57 0.38 2.31 7.38
N LEU A 58 -0.41 1.28 7.74
CA LEU A 58 0.11 0.00 8.21
C LEU A 58 0.94 -0.73 7.13
N ALA A 59 0.46 -0.74 5.88
CA ALA A 59 1.17 -1.38 4.78
C ALA A 59 2.51 -0.69 4.47
N ILE A 60 2.57 0.64 4.58
CA ILE A 60 3.83 1.41 4.44
C ILE A 60 4.79 1.12 5.58
N ALA A 61 4.30 1.05 6.83
CA ALA A 61 5.12 0.69 7.99
C ALA A 61 5.77 -0.69 7.78
N THR A 62 4.98 -1.67 7.35
CA THR A 62 5.45 -3.00 6.97
C THR A 62 6.47 -2.95 5.83
N ALA A 63 6.20 -2.22 4.74
CA ALA A 63 7.10 -2.13 3.59
C ALA A 63 8.47 -1.50 3.92
N ARG A 64 8.54 -0.75 5.03
CA ARG A 64 9.76 -0.15 5.59
C ARG A 64 10.39 -0.96 6.71
N GLY A 65 9.94 -2.20 6.91
CA GLY A 65 10.49 -3.10 7.94
C GLY A 65 10.15 -2.69 9.37
N ASP A 66 9.11 -1.88 9.59
CA ASP A 66 8.71 -1.35 10.90
C ASP A 66 7.25 -1.67 11.27
N PRO A 67 6.85 -2.97 11.29
CA PRO A 67 5.46 -3.37 11.49
C PRO A 67 5.00 -3.29 12.96
N CYS A 68 5.88 -3.01 13.92
CA CYS A 68 5.52 -2.86 15.34
C CYS A 68 4.83 -1.51 15.61
N VAL A 69 3.61 -1.35 15.09
CA VAL A 69 2.74 -0.19 15.26
C VAL A 69 2.06 -0.28 16.63
N SER A 70 2.16 0.78 17.44
CA SER A 70 1.52 0.87 18.76
C SER A 70 0.31 1.81 18.78
N GLU A 71 0.23 2.75 17.83
CA GLU A 71 -0.89 3.69 17.75
C GLU A 71 -1.16 4.06 16.29
N VAL A 72 -2.44 4.21 15.95
CA VAL A 72 -2.89 4.79 14.69
C VAL A 72 -3.72 6.04 14.99
N ILE A 73 -3.36 7.16 14.37
CA ILE A 73 -4.08 8.42 14.48
C ILE A 73 -4.62 8.79 13.11
N THR A 74 -5.95 8.93 12.99
CA THR A 74 -6.63 9.37 11.77
C THR A 74 -7.12 10.80 11.91
N ILE A 75 -6.91 11.60 10.86
CA ILE A 75 -7.61 12.86 10.66
C ILE A 75 -8.67 12.70 9.57
N ALA A 76 -9.85 13.26 9.81
CA ALA A 76 -10.98 13.20 8.90
C ALA A 76 -11.47 14.59 8.49
N GLN A 77 -11.77 14.72 7.20
CA GLN A 77 -12.36 15.89 6.58
C GLN A 77 -13.68 15.48 5.93
N GLY A 78 -14.79 16.01 6.43
CA GLY A 78 -16.14 15.66 5.97
C GLY A 78 -16.89 14.82 7.01
N ASP A 79 -18.01 14.22 6.60
CA ASP A 79 -18.82 13.37 7.47
C ASP A 79 -18.13 12.04 7.72
N TRP A 80 -17.62 11.83 8.93
CA TRP A 80 -16.81 10.66 9.26
C TRP A 80 -17.58 9.69 10.13
N SER A 81 -17.47 8.41 9.76
CA SER A 81 -17.93 7.29 10.56
C SER A 81 -16.83 6.26 10.71
N LEU A 82 -16.88 5.51 11.81
CA LEU A 82 -15.92 4.45 12.08
C LEU A 82 -16.03 3.34 11.03
N SER A 83 -14.97 3.15 10.25
CA SER A 83 -14.92 2.08 9.24
C SER A 83 -14.66 0.73 9.88
N ILE A 84 -15.60 -0.21 9.70
CA ILE A 84 -15.43 -1.61 10.11
C ILE A 84 -14.19 -2.24 9.45
N LEU A 85 -13.89 -1.86 8.20
CA LEU A 85 -12.73 -2.38 7.48
C LEU A 85 -11.41 -1.89 8.10
N ALA A 86 -11.37 -0.63 8.56
CA ALA A 86 -10.22 -0.09 9.28
C ALA A 86 -9.99 -0.80 10.63
N ILE A 87 -11.06 -1.08 11.37
CA ILE A 87 -10.96 -1.86 12.62
C ILE A 87 -10.43 -3.26 12.35
N LYS A 88 -11.01 -3.97 11.37
CA LYS A 88 -10.57 -5.32 11.01
C LYS A 88 -9.09 -5.39 10.68
N ILE A 89 -8.58 -4.45 9.88
CA ILE A 89 -7.18 -4.48 9.47
C ILE A 89 -6.22 -4.14 10.60
N MET A 90 -6.59 -3.22 11.50
CA MET A 90 -5.78 -2.89 12.67
C MET A 90 -5.73 -4.05 13.66
N VAL A 91 -6.85 -4.73 13.91
CA VAL A 91 -6.87 -5.93 14.78
C VAL A 91 -6.04 -7.06 14.18
N ASP A 92 -6.19 -7.33 12.88
CA ASP A 92 -5.40 -8.35 12.18
C ASP A 92 -3.90 -8.06 12.32
N HIS A 93 -3.51 -6.82 12.04
CA HIS A 93 -2.13 -6.37 12.16
C HIS A 93 -1.61 -6.53 13.59
N ALA A 94 -2.35 -6.04 14.58
CA ALA A 94 -1.99 -6.11 16.00
C ALA A 94 -1.72 -7.56 16.44
N ARG A 95 -2.62 -8.48 16.09
CA ARG A 95 -2.51 -9.90 16.45
C ARG A 95 -1.35 -10.59 15.76
N ARG A 96 -1.12 -10.31 14.47
CA ARG A 96 -0.05 -10.94 13.68
C ARG A 96 1.34 -10.43 14.04
N VAL A 97 1.43 -9.19 14.53
CA VAL A 97 2.67 -8.59 15.03
C VAL A 97 2.88 -8.87 16.51
N GLY A 98 1.83 -9.18 17.27
CA GLY A 98 1.87 -9.29 18.73
C GLY A 98 2.04 -7.94 19.43
N THR A 99 1.64 -6.83 18.79
CA THR A 99 1.71 -5.47 19.36
C THR A 99 0.30 -4.88 19.43
N ARG A 100 -0.11 -4.41 20.61
CA ARG A 100 -1.39 -3.72 20.79
C ARG A 100 -1.39 -2.40 20.03
N ILE A 101 -2.51 -2.08 19.39
CA ILE A 101 -2.69 -0.82 18.66
C ILE A 101 -3.77 0.00 19.35
N ALA A 102 -3.40 1.18 19.85
CA ALA A 102 -4.36 2.22 20.19
C ALA A 102 -4.85 2.91 18.91
N TYR A 103 -6.11 3.34 18.87
CA TYR A 103 -6.66 4.05 17.72
C TYR A 103 -7.39 5.32 18.15
N SER A 104 -7.14 6.41 17.43
CA SER A 104 -7.89 7.65 17.63
C SER A 104 -8.17 8.35 16.30
N ALA A 105 -9.35 8.95 16.20
CA ALA A 105 -9.77 9.73 15.04
C ALA A 105 -10.15 11.14 15.47
N TYR A 106 -9.72 12.12 14.69
CA TYR A 106 -9.99 13.55 14.92
C TYR A 106 -10.51 14.21 13.65
N SER A 107 -11.32 15.25 13.81
CA SER A 107 -11.63 16.14 12.71
C SER A 107 -10.41 17.02 12.36
N VAL A 108 -10.45 17.69 11.20
CA VAL A 108 -9.42 18.69 10.83
C VAL A 108 -9.30 19.88 11.78
N SER A 109 -10.32 20.14 12.61
CA SER A 109 -10.31 21.17 13.67
C SER A 109 -9.75 20.64 15.01
N GLY A 110 -9.47 19.34 15.10
CA GLY A 110 -8.93 18.68 16.30
C GLY A 110 -9.99 18.18 17.28
N GLU A 111 -11.27 18.22 16.91
CA GLU A 111 -12.33 17.55 17.67
C GLU A 111 -12.12 16.03 17.63
N LYS A 112 -12.23 15.37 18.78
CA LYS A 112 -12.11 13.91 18.87
C LYS A 112 -13.40 13.26 18.39
N LEU A 113 -13.29 12.45 17.33
CA LEU A 113 -14.41 11.71 16.74
C LEU A 113 -14.53 10.29 17.33
N PHE A 114 -13.39 9.66 17.63
CA PHE A 114 -13.33 8.32 18.20
C PHE A 114 -11.99 8.10 18.93
N SER A 115 -11.99 7.23 19.94
CA SER A 115 -10.75 6.68 20.49
C SER A 115 -10.97 5.35 21.21
N CYS A 116 -10.02 4.43 21.08
CA CYS A 116 -9.90 3.23 21.91
C CYS A 116 -8.42 2.96 22.26
N THR A 117 -8.18 2.35 23.42
CA THR A 117 -6.82 2.05 23.91
C THR A 117 -6.24 0.78 23.31
N ASP A 118 -7.08 -0.16 22.89
CA ASP A 118 -6.71 -1.35 22.14
C ASP A 118 -7.82 -1.65 21.13
N VAL A 119 -7.47 -1.71 19.85
CA VAL A 119 -8.42 -2.10 18.79
C VAL A 119 -8.91 -3.54 18.95
N SER A 120 -8.16 -4.40 19.65
CA SER A 120 -8.50 -5.81 19.88
C SER A 120 -9.70 -5.99 20.81
N ASP A 121 -10.05 -4.97 21.59
CA ASP A 121 -11.22 -4.96 22.47
C ASP A 121 -12.52 -4.67 21.70
N LEU A 122 -12.43 -4.39 20.39
CA LEU A 122 -13.58 -4.15 19.53
C LEU A 122 -14.18 -5.47 19.00
N PHE A 123 -15.20 -5.37 18.17
CA PHE A 123 -16.09 -6.48 17.77
C PHE A 123 -15.48 -7.54 16.83
N TYR A 124 -14.16 -7.54 16.58
CA TYR A 124 -13.52 -8.45 15.63
C TYR A 124 -12.39 -9.24 16.28
N THR A 125 -12.43 -10.57 16.12
CA THR A 125 -11.52 -11.52 16.79
C THR A 125 -11.11 -12.59 15.77
N PRO A 126 -10.15 -12.31 14.87
CA PRO A 126 -9.65 -13.34 13.96
C PRO A 126 -8.77 -14.36 14.69
N GLY A 127 -8.28 -15.38 14.00
CA GLY A 127 -7.28 -16.29 14.57
C GLY A 127 -6.02 -15.57 15.04
N GLU A 128 -5.21 -16.25 15.84
CA GLU A 128 -3.85 -15.82 16.17
C GLU A 128 -2.87 -16.59 15.27
N ASP A 129 -2.11 -15.86 14.45
CA ASP A 129 -1.03 -16.37 13.58
C ASP A 129 0.07 -15.33 13.59
N ILE A 130 0.86 -15.34 14.66
CA ILE A 130 1.99 -14.41 14.81
C ILE A 130 2.98 -14.73 13.70
N ILE A 131 3.32 -13.73 12.88
CA ILE A 131 4.29 -13.93 11.81
C ILE A 131 5.66 -14.12 12.44
N GLU A 132 6.10 -15.37 12.47
CA GLU A 132 7.45 -15.76 12.84
C GLU A 132 8.41 -14.95 11.95
N ASN A 133 9.41 -14.29 12.57
CA ASN A 133 10.41 -13.40 11.97
C ASN A 133 10.12 -11.90 11.91
N ILE A 134 8.98 -11.37 12.35
CA ILE A 134 8.84 -9.89 12.45
C ILE A 134 9.89 -9.30 13.39
N SER A 135 10.21 -10.00 14.48
CA SER A 135 11.20 -9.55 15.47
C SER A 135 12.63 -9.40 14.93
N SER A 136 12.94 -10.02 13.77
CA SER A 136 14.25 -9.91 13.12
C SER A 136 14.27 -8.88 11.98
N TRP A 137 13.15 -8.19 11.72
CA TRP A 137 13.11 -7.14 10.71
C TRP A 137 13.87 -5.91 11.21
N ASN A 138 14.72 -5.39 10.33
CA ASN A 138 15.42 -4.13 10.54
C ASN A 138 14.73 -3.05 9.70
N PRO A 139 14.28 -1.94 10.31
CA PRO A 139 13.71 -0.84 9.56
C PRO A 139 14.68 -0.32 8.51
N GLU A 140 14.20 -0.19 7.27
CA GLU A 140 14.97 0.38 6.17
C GLU A 140 14.09 1.27 5.31
N LYS A 141 14.68 2.26 4.64
CA LYS A 141 13.97 3.02 3.62
C LYS A 141 13.64 2.08 2.48
N ASN A 142 12.39 2.15 2.01
CA ASN A 142 11.94 1.39 0.86
C ASN A 142 12.01 2.18 -0.46
N GLU A 143 12.56 3.40 -0.41
CA GLU A 143 12.82 4.26 -1.56
C GLU A 143 14.32 4.32 -1.90
N LYS A 144 14.65 4.51 -3.19
CA LYS A 144 16.01 4.75 -3.70
C LYS A 144 15.94 5.69 -4.91
N GLU A 145 16.85 6.65 -5.02
CA GLU A 145 17.06 7.41 -6.27
C GLU A 145 17.65 6.49 -7.36
N ILE A 146 17.26 6.72 -8.62
CA ILE A 146 17.84 6.02 -9.77
C ILE A 146 19.13 6.74 -10.16
N GLU A 147 20.25 6.02 -10.10
CA GLU A 147 21.58 6.60 -10.36
C GLU A 147 21.85 6.72 -11.86
N ILE A 148 21.48 5.70 -12.64
CA ILE A 148 21.77 5.61 -14.08
C ILE A 148 20.53 5.08 -14.80
N ALA A 149 19.91 5.89 -15.66
CA ALA A 149 18.69 5.54 -16.37
C ALA A 149 18.81 4.25 -17.22
N GLU A 150 19.99 4.03 -17.81
CA GLU A 150 20.31 2.85 -18.64
C GLU A 150 20.26 1.53 -17.86
N ASN A 151 20.43 1.57 -16.53
CA ASN A 151 20.36 0.40 -15.64
C ASN A 151 19.02 0.28 -14.89
N SER A 152 18.03 1.13 -15.21
CA SER A 152 16.76 1.20 -14.48
C SER A 152 16.05 -0.16 -14.35
N THR A 153 16.09 -1.03 -15.36
CA THR A 153 15.47 -2.37 -15.28
C THR A 153 16.17 -3.30 -14.27
N LEU A 154 17.51 -3.26 -14.19
CA LEU A 154 18.26 -4.05 -13.21
C LEU A 154 18.04 -3.53 -11.79
N GLU A 155 18.04 -2.20 -11.62
CA GLU A 155 17.72 -1.58 -10.33
C GLU A 155 16.29 -1.88 -9.88
N LEU A 156 15.33 -1.86 -10.81
CA LEU A 156 13.92 -2.22 -10.56
C LEU A 156 13.79 -3.67 -10.11
N ARG A 157 14.51 -4.62 -10.74
CA ARG A 157 14.55 -6.02 -10.32
C ARG A 157 15.13 -6.17 -8.92
N ALA A 158 16.27 -5.53 -8.65
CA ALA A 158 16.92 -5.56 -7.34
C ALA A 158 16.00 -4.98 -6.24
N ALA A 159 15.31 -3.88 -6.53
CA ALA A 159 14.32 -3.29 -5.63
C ALA A 159 13.12 -4.22 -5.39
N ALA A 160 12.61 -4.91 -6.42
CA ALA A 160 11.52 -5.88 -6.26
C ALA A 160 11.95 -7.09 -5.40
N ILE A 161 13.18 -7.59 -5.58
CA ILE A 161 13.76 -8.64 -4.72
C ILE A 161 13.82 -8.15 -3.27
N ARG A 162 14.33 -6.94 -3.03
CA ARG A 162 14.38 -6.34 -1.70
C ARG A 162 12.99 -6.24 -1.07
N GLY A 163 12.00 -5.76 -1.83
CA GLY A 163 10.61 -5.65 -1.38
C GLY A 163 10.03 -6.98 -0.89
N SER A 164 10.38 -8.09 -1.55
CA SER A 164 9.92 -9.44 -1.16
C SER A 164 10.35 -9.88 0.26
N ARG A 165 11.37 -9.23 0.85
CA ARG A 165 11.81 -9.47 2.23
C ARG A 165 10.76 -9.03 3.25
N PHE A 166 9.98 -8.00 2.94
CA PHE A 166 8.91 -7.44 3.78
C PHE A 166 7.53 -8.00 3.45
N HIS A 167 7.50 -9.24 2.98
CA HIS A 167 6.27 -9.93 2.66
C HIS A 167 5.51 -10.31 3.94
N PHE A 168 4.40 -9.63 4.19
CA PHE A 168 3.56 -9.77 5.38
C PHE A 168 2.37 -10.68 5.07
N SER A 169 2.61 -11.98 4.85
CA SER A 169 1.55 -12.96 4.60
C SER A 169 1.24 -13.88 5.77
N SER A 170 0.05 -14.48 5.74
CA SER A 170 -0.39 -15.53 6.65
C SER A 170 0.15 -16.88 6.16
N GLY A 171 1.33 -17.28 6.64
CA GLY A 171 1.84 -18.65 6.51
C GLY A 171 2.12 -19.16 5.10
N THR A 172 2.22 -18.30 4.08
CA THR A 172 2.56 -18.75 2.71
C THR A 172 4.06 -18.74 2.48
N ALA A 173 4.62 -19.83 1.97
CA ALA A 173 6.02 -19.89 1.54
C ALA A 173 6.30 -19.01 0.30
N THR A 174 5.24 -18.61 -0.41
CA THR A 174 5.34 -17.78 -1.62
C THR A 174 5.49 -16.32 -1.25
N LYS A 175 6.65 -15.74 -1.54
CA LYS A 175 6.93 -14.32 -1.36
C LYS A 175 6.77 -13.61 -2.70
N TYR A 176 5.94 -12.58 -2.69
CA TYR A 176 5.84 -11.61 -3.79
C TYR A 176 6.54 -10.32 -3.35
N GLY A 177 7.36 -9.78 -4.25
CA GLY A 177 7.94 -8.46 -4.14
C GLY A 177 7.69 -7.66 -5.40
N ALA A 178 7.60 -6.35 -5.24
CA ALA A 178 7.44 -5.44 -6.35
C ALA A 178 8.25 -4.16 -6.13
N ALA A 179 8.51 -3.47 -7.23
CA ALA A 179 9.02 -2.12 -7.21
C ALA A 179 8.30 -1.26 -8.26
N VAL A 180 8.19 0.03 -8.01
CA VAL A 180 7.68 1.01 -8.98
C VAL A 180 8.68 2.13 -9.18
N GLU A 181 8.81 2.59 -10.41
CA GLU A 181 9.54 3.81 -10.77
C GLU A 181 8.56 4.98 -10.77
N ALA A 182 8.85 6.02 -9.99
CA ALA A 182 8.07 7.25 -9.93
C ALA A 182 8.98 8.45 -9.69
N GLU A 183 8.93 9.44 -10.58
CA GLU A 183 9.63 10.73 -10.44
C GLU A 183 11.14 10.60 -10.13
N GLY A 184 11.82 9.66 -10.81
CA GLY A 184 13.26 9.42 -10.64
C GLY A 184 13.63 8.49 -9.48
N LYS A 185 12.64 7.99 -8.74
CA LYS A 185 12.82 7.10 -7.58
C LYS A 185 12.23 5.72 -7.80
N LEU A 186 12.80 4.74 -7.12
CA LEU A 186 12.27 3.38 -6.99
C LEU A 186 11.66 3.18 -5.60
N TYR A 187 10.42 2.73 -5.56
CA TYR A 187 9.72 2.34 -4.33
C TYR A 187 9.49 0.84 -4.34
N SER A 188 9.93 0.12 -3.30
CA SER A 188 9.77 -1.33 -3.20
C SER A 188 8.85 -1.75 -2.06
N ALA A 189 8.15 -2.86 -2.22
CA ALA A 189 7.34 -3.46 -1.15
C ALA A 189 7.13 -4.97 -1.34
N GLY A 190 6.74 -5.62 -0.25
CA GLY A 190 6.17 -6.97 -0.26
C GLY A 190 4.64 -6.91 -0.24
N ALA A 191 4.00 -8.06 -0.42
CA ALA A 191 2.55 -8.15 -0.23
C ALA A 191 2.18 -7.93 1.25
N TYR A 192 1.01 -7.33 1.48
CA TYR A 192 0.42 -7.10 2.79
C TYR A 192 -0.91 -7.85 2.87
N SER A 193 -0.94 -8.99 3.55
CA SER A 193 -2.16 -9.78 3.71
C SER A 193 -2.91 -9.41 4.98
N SER A 194 -4.11 -9.98 5.12
CA SER A 194 -4.89 -10.09 6.34
C SER A 194 -5.76 -11.35 6.30
N TYR A 195 -6.38 -11.72 7.42
CA TYR A 195 -7.35 -12.81 7.43
C TYR A 195 -8.59 -12.53 6.57
N ASP A 196 -9.07 -11.29 6.53
CA ASP A 196 -10.12 -10.87 5.61
C ASP A 196 -9.49 -10.63 4.24
N ARG A 197 -9.44 -11.67 3.39
CA ARG A 197 -8.73 -11.64 2.08
C ARG A 197 -9.11 -10.47 1.17
N ARG A 198 -10.27 -9.82 1.39
CA ARG A 198 -10.69 -8.61 0.67
C ARG A 198 -9.82 -7.39 0.99
N LEU A 199 -9.13 -7.39 2.13
CA LEU A 199 -8.22 -6.35 2.59
C LEU A 199 -6.75 -6.66 2.25
N ASN A 200 -6.48 -7.73 1.49
CA ASN A 200 -5.12 -8.02 1.05
C ASN A 200 -4.69 -6.99 0.00
N LEU A 201 -3.47 -6.47 0.17
CA LEU A 201 -2.79 -5.65 -0.82
C LEU A 201 -1.64 -6.45 -1.41
N HIS A 202 -1.63 -6.55 -2.74
CA HIS A 202 -0.52 -7.18 -3.45
C HIS A 202 0.72 -6.27 -3.44
N ALA A 203 1.89 -6.86 -3.64
CA ALA A 203 3.17 -6.16 -3.51
C ALA A 203 3.24 -4.92 -4.40
N GLU A 204 2.68 -5.02 -5.61
CA GLU A 204 2.66 -3.94 -6.59
C GLU A 204 1.81 -2.75 -6.11
N MET A 205 0.67 -3.03 -5.47
CA MET A 205 -0.19 -1.99 -4.90
C MET A 205 0.50 -1.29 -3.72
N VAL A 206 1.18 -2.05 -2.84
CA VAL A 206 1.89 -1.47 -1.71
C VAL A 206 3.07 -0.60 -2.17
N ALA A 207 3.82 -1.04 -3.19
CA ALA A 207 4.92 -0.26 -3.75
C ALA A 207 4.42 1.06 -4.34
N ALA A 208 3.31 1.03 -5.09
CA ALA A 208 2.66 2.24 -5.58
C ALA A 208 2.16 3.13 -4.44
N LEU A 209 1.50 2.58 -3.42
CA LEU A 209 1.04 3.33 -2.25
C LEU A 209 2.19 4.07 -1.56
N CYS A 210 3.37 3.45 -1.45
CA CYS A 210 4.55 4.12 -0.91
C CYS A 210 4.94 5.36 -1.74
N ALA A 211 5.04 5.22 -3.07
CA ALA A 211 5.35 6.34 -3.97
C ALA A 211 4.33 7.48 -3.82
N ILE A 212 3.04 7.13 -3.82
CA ILE A 212 1.91 8.07 -3.72
C ILE A 212 1.91 8.80 -2.39
N ALA A 213 2.14 8.07 -1.30
CA ALA A 213 2.19 8.61 0.05
C ALA A 213 3.35 9.59 0.20
N ASP A 214 4.46 9.41 -0.51
CA ASP A 214 5.58 10.36 -0.53
C ASP A 214 5.37 11.52 -1.53
N GLY A 215 4.31 11.45 -2.34
CA GLY A 215 3.88 12.50 -3.28
C GLY A 215 4.25 12.24 -4.74
N ASN A 216 4.96 11.15 -5.02
CA ASN A 216 5.45 10.79 -6.35
C ASN A 216 4.40 9.97 -7.09
N LYS A 217 3.50 10.66 -7.79
CA LYS A 217 2.30 10.06 -8.41
C LYS A 217 2.55 9.62 -9.85
N ASN A 218 3.59 10.15 -10.50
CA ASN A 218 3.91 9.83 -11.89
C ASN A 218 4.67 8.50 -11.99
N ILE A 219 3.96 7.39 -11.77
CA ILE A 219 4.50 6.04 -11.93
C ILE A 219 4.70 5.75 -13.42
N THR A 220 5.87 5.26 -13.81
CA THR A 220 6.25 4.96 -15.21
C THR A 220 6.58 3.50 -15.44
N LYS A 221 7.06 2.78 -14.41
CA LYS A 221 7.36 1.35 -14.49
C LYS A 221 6.93 0.59 -13.25
N VAL A 222 6.59 -0.68 -13.42
CA VAL A 222 6.32 -1.63 -12.35
C VAL A 222 7.11 -2.90 -12.59
N GLY A 223 7.92 -3.30 -11.62
CA GLY A 223 8.66 -4.57 -11.61
C GLY A 223 8.04 -5.52 -10.60
N ILE A 224 7.90 -6.80 -10.97
CA ILE A 224 7.31 -7.82 -10.10
C ILE A 224 8.20 -9.05 -10.08
N ILE A 225 8.35 -9.65 -8.90
CA ILE A 225 9.09 -10.89 -8.73
C ILE A 225 8.44 -11.79 -7.68
N SER A 226 8.60 -13.10 -7.81
CA SER A 226 8.18 -14.04 -6.79
C SER A 226 9.01 -15.31 -6.79
N ASN A 227 9.33 -15.81 -5.58
CA ASN A 227 10.06 -17.06 -5.40
C ASN A 227 9.30 -18.31 -5.88
N LYS A 228 8.00 -18.20 -6.16
CA LYS A 228 7.20 -19.25 -6.80
C LYS A 228 7.61 -19.48 -8.26
N PHE A 229 8.01 -18.41 -8.96
CA PHE A 229 8.33 -18.42 -10.38
C PHE A 229 9.86 -18.34 -10.54
N LYS A 230 10.54 -19.47 -10.30
CA LYS A 230 12.01 -19.53 -10.23
C LYS A 230 12.69 -19.21 -11.56
N LYS A 231 12.25 -19.87 -12.63
CA LYS A 231 12.89 -19.82 -13.95
C LYS A 231 12.07 -19.08 -15.01
N GLU A 232 10.79 -18.88 -14.75
CA GLU A 232 9.87 -18.18 -15.63
C GLU A 232 9.46 -16.84 -15.01
N PRO A 233 9.17 -15.82 -15.82
CA PRO A 233 8.71 -14.54 -15.31
C PRO A 233 7.35 -14.60 -14.61
N VAL A 234 7.22 -13.97 -13.44
CA VAL A 234 5.94 -13.84 -12.72
C VAL A 234 4.95 -12.96 -13.48
N GLN A 235 3.67 -13.35 -13.48
CA GLN A 235 2.58 -12.58 -14.08
C GLN A 235 1.87 -11.71 -13.02
N MET A 236 1.49 -10.49 -13.40
CA MET A 236 0.66 -9.61 -12.57
C MET A 236 -0.80 -10.11 -12.52
N CYS A 237 -1.48 -10.07 -11.36
CA CYS A 237 -2.92 -10.41 -11.30
C CYS A 237 -3.79 -9.38 -12.04
N GLY A 238 -5.03 -9.77 -12.39
CA GLY A 238 -6.02 -8.85 -12.97
C GLY A 238 -6.32 -7.63 -12.09
N CYS A 239 -6.36 -7.82 -10.77
CA CYS A 239 -6.52 -6.76 -9.77
C CYS A 239 -5.46 -5.64 -9.88
N CYS A 240 -4.19 -6.01 -9.84
CA CYS A 240 -3.07 -5.07 -9.96
C CYS A 240 -3.07 -4.41 -11.34
N ARG A 241 -3.37 -5.15 -12.40
CA ARG A 241 -3.47 -4.55 -13.75
C ARG A 241 -4.56 -3.48 -13.80
N GLN A 242 -5.72 -3.76 -13.20
CA GLN A 242 -6.81 -2.80 -13.09
C GLN A 242 -6.39 -1.57 -12.26
N PHE A 243 -5.73 -1.80 -11.12
CA PHE A 243 -5.21 -0.74 -10.25
C PHE A 243 -4.31 0.24 -11.02
N PHE A 244 -3.30 -0.27 -11.72
CA PHE A 244 -2.40 0.59 -12.48
C PHE A 244 -3.07 1.21 -13.70
N SER A 245 -4.07 0.55 -14.31
CA SER A 245 -4.87 1.17 -15.37
C SER A 245 -5.63 2.41 -14.87
N GLU A 246 -6.14 2.38 -13.64
CA GLU A 246 -6.77 3.56 -13.01
C GLU A 246 -5.74 4.68 -12.75
N ILE A 247 -4.51 4.32 -12.37
CA ILE A 247 -3.39 5.27 -12.25
C ILE A 247 -3.04 5.88 -13.61
N GLU A 248 -2.86 5.09 -14.67
CA GLU A 248 -2.58 5.60 -16.03
C GLU A 248 -3.66 6.58 -16.48
N LYS A 249 -4.94 6.22 -16.29
CA LYS A 249 -6.07 7.07 -16.67
C LYS A 249 -6.06 8.39 -15.89
N LYS A 250 -5.68 8.36 -14.62
CA LYS A 250 -5.67 9.57 -13.78
C LYS A 250 -4.49 10.49 -14.07
N THR A 251 -3.33 9.93 -14.40
CA THR A 251 -2.09 10.70 -14.65
C THR A 251 -1.86 11.04 -16.11
N GLY A 252 -2.52 10.33 -17.03
CA GLY A 252 -2.20 10.37 -18.46
C GLY A 252 -0.84 9.76 -18.81
N ARG A 253 -0.18 9.08 -17.87
CA ARG A 253 1.13 8.46 -18.06
C ARG A 253 0.98 6.98 -18.36
N LYS A 254 1.74 6.50 -19.34
CA LYS A 254 1.85 5.08 -19.64
C LYS A 254 2.81 4.41 -18.66
N ILE A 255 2.41 3.23 -18.20
CA ILE A 255 3.13 2.41 -17.25
C ILE A 255 3.58 1.14 -17.97
N THR A 256 4.89 0.92 -17.96
CA THR A 256 5.51 -0.32 -18.41
C THR A 256 5.50 -1.35 -17.28
N ILE A 257 5.08 -2.57 -17.57
CA ILE A 257 5.07 -3.70 -16.65
C ILE A 257 6.17 -4.67 -17.01
N ILE A 258 7.00 -5.02 -16.03
CA ILE A 258 8.10 -5.97 -16.18
C ILE A 258 7.93 -7.10 -15.15
N GLY A 259 7.72 -8.31 -15.65
CA GLY A 259 7.75 -9.52 -14.82
C GLY A 259 9.14 -10.13 -14.85
N PHE A 260 9.70 -10.46 -13.69
CA PHE A 260 11.02 -11.09 -13.57
C PHE A 260 10.90 -12.55 -13.09
N ALA A 261 11.78 -13.41 -13.60
CA ALA A 261 12.06 -14.69 -12.98
C ALA A 261 12.93 -14.50 -11.72
N TYR A 262 12.76 -15.36 -10.72
CA TYR A 262 13.46 -15.20 -9.45
C TYR A 262 14.96 -15.53 -9.54
N GLU A 263 15.34 -16.64 -10.19
CA GLU A 263 16.70 -17.19 -10.19
C GLU A 263 17.45 -16.96 -11.51
N THR A 264 16.75 -16.56 -12.58
CA THR A 264 17.34 -16.34 -13.92
C THR A 264 17.12 -14.91 -14.37
N ASP A 265 17.84 -14.47 -15.41
CA ASP A 265 17.64 -13.14 -16.02
C ASP A 265 16.44 -13.09 -16.98
N SER A 266 15.59 -14.12 -16.99
CA SER A 266 14.38 -14.12 -17.80
C SER A 266 13.39 -13.07 -17.31
N SER A 267 12.83 -12.32 -18.25
CA SER A 267 11.79 -11.33 -18.00
C SER A 267 10.85 -11.21 -19.20
N PHE A 268 9.69 -10.58 -18.98
CA PHE A 268 8.92 -9.99 -20.07
C PHE A 268 8.67 -8.52 -19.76
N GLU A 269 8.45 -7.75 -20.82
CA GLU A 269 8.04 -6.35 -20.74
C GLU A 269 6.76 -6.15 -21.56
N THR A 270 5.81 -5.39 -21.03
CA THR A 270 4.56 -5.07 -21.71
C THR A 270 3.99 -3.73 -21.24
N THR A 271 3.01 -3.20 -21.96
CA THR A 271 2.23 -2.04 -21.54
C THR A 271 0.87 -2.48 -21.00
N LEU A 272 0.24 -1.69 -20.11
CA LEU A 272 -1.04 -2.08 -19.51
C LEU A 272 -2.18 -2.26 -20.51
N ASP A 273 -2.22 -1.49 -21.59
CA ASP A 273 -3.22 -1.63 -22.66
C ASP A 273 -3.12 -2.99 -23.38
N LYS A 274 -1.90 -3.52 -23.55
CA LYS A 274 -1.67 -4.86 -24.09
C LYS A 274 -1.94 -5.94 -23.05
N TYR A 275 -1.65 -5.66 -21.78
CA TYR A 275 -1.68 -6.66 -20.71
C TYR A 275 -3.04 -6.82 -20.04
N LEU A 276 -3.89 -5.80 -20.13
CA LEU A 276 -5.29 -5.81 -19.73
C LEU A 276 -6.14 -5.18 -20.84
N PRO A 277 -6.34 -5.90 -21.96
CA PRO A 277 -7.22 -5.41 -23.01
C PRO A 277 -8.64 -5.29 -22.45
N GLY A 278 -9.26 -4.12 -22.60
CA GLY A 278 -10.61 -3.87 -22.08
C GLY A 278 -10.69 -3.72 -20.57
N ALA A 279 -9.74 -2.99 -19.95
CA ALA A 279 -9.76 -2.66 -18.53
C ALA A 279 -11.18 -2.27 -18.05
N TRP A 280 -11.57 -2.72 -16.85
CA TRP A 280 -12.92 -2.50 -16.34
C TRP A 280 -13.20 -1.02 -16.11
N HIS A 281 -14.43 -0.61 -16.40
CA HIS A 281 -14.93 0.73 -16.18
C HIS A 281 -16.24 0.59 -15.38
N SER A 282 -16.44 1.41 -14.36
CA SER A 282 -17.66 1.40 -13.53
C SER A 282 -18.89 1.99 -14.22
N GLY A 283 -18.79 2.35 -15.51
CA GLY A 283 -19.85 3.03 -16.24
C GLY A 283 -19.88 4.55 -16.03
N ASP A 284 -19.18 5.08 -15.02
CA ASP A 284 -19.10 6.53 -14.79
C ASP A 284 -18.23 7.22 -15.86
N PRO A 285 -18.78 8.18 -16.63
CA PRO A 285 -17.99 8.99 -17.55
C PRO A 285 -16.85 9.69 -16.80
N LEU A 286 -15.65 9.71 -17.39
CA LEU A 286 -14.62 10.64 -16.93
C LEU A 286 -15.15 12.05 -17.17
N ALA A 287 -15.41 12.81 -16.12
CA ALA A 287 -15.46 14.26 -16.24
C ALA A 287 -14.09 14.69 -16.78
N GLN A 288 -14.03 15.00 -18.08
CA GLN A 288 -12.87 15.61 -18.71
C GLN A 288 -12.72 16.98 -18.03
N LYS A 289 -11.77 17.09 -17.11
CA LYS A 289 -11.31 18.36 -16.55
C LYS A 289 -9.87 18.57 -16.94
#